data_AF-A0A7J9SNM6-F1
#
_entry.id   AF-A0A7J9SNM6-F1
#
_cell.length_a   1.000
_cell.length_b   1.000
_cell.length_c   1.000
_cell.angle_alpha   90.00
_cell.angle_beta   90.00
_cell.angle_gamma   90.00
#
_symmetry.space_group_name_H-M   'P 1'
#
loop_
_entity.id
_entity.type
_entity.pdbx_description
1 polymer ?
#
loop_
_entity_poly.entity_id
_entity_poly.type
_entity_poly.pdbx_seq_one_letter_code
_entity_poly.pdbx_strand_id
1 'polypeptide(L)'
;MTDERLERLRREADRLGFDVSTSVLENCLETAENLRTTARALDDRADVEVSTYPDVSSRGEYNELLAYYETARQRRATGPLSGLRVVIKDNISVADLPLTCGSKRIAVVPNTDATVTSRLLDAGAVLVGKANMDAFAFGPSGEFSDYDPVENPTYPDRVPGGSSSGSGAAVASGEAEIALGSDTGGSIRIPAAACGVIGMKPTHALVPRHGFVSFAPSLDTIGPLGRDIETVAKTLSVLAGPSIHDPTARDRSLPRFSEGFNLPENPTVGLPQEFFEAADNRGRRSRSERCQ
;
A
#
# COMPACT_ATOMS: atom_id res chain seq x y z
N MET A 1 -18.70 -37.98 -0.08
CA MET A 1 -17.88 -36.74 0.04
C MET A 1 -16.45 -37.03 0.50
N THR A 2 -16.25 -37.98 1.43
CA THR A 2 -14.93 -38.43 1.89
C THR A 2 -14.13 -39.12 0.78
N ASP A 3 -14.77 -40.02 0.01
CA ASP A 3 -14.12 -40.77 -1.08
C ASP A 3 -13.63 -39.87 -2.22
N GLU A 4 -14.42 -38.85 -2.60
CA GLU A 4 -14.06 -37.89 -3.64
C GLU A 4 -12.84 -37.03 -3.23
N ARG A 5 -12.73 -36.71 -1.94
CA ARG A 5 -11.58 -35.97 -1.39
C ARG A 5 -10.35 -36.84 -1.27
N LEU A 6 -10.52 -38.10 -0.89
CA LEU A 6 -9.44 -39.09 -0.87
C LEU A 6 -8.89 -39.31 -2.28
N GLU A 7 -9.77 -39.40 -3.27
CA GLU A 7 -9.38 -39.54 -4.67
C GLU A 7 -8.69 -38.27 -5.20
N ARG A 8 -9.12 -37.08 -4.76
CA ARG A 8 -8.40 -35.84 -5.08
C ARG A 8 -7.00 -35.83 -4.47
N LEU A 9 -6.84 -36.27 -3.21
CA LEU A 9 -5.52 -36.37 -2.57
C LEU A 9 -4.61 -37.37 -3.29
N ARG A 10 -5.15 -38.52 -3.72
CA ARG A 10 -4.42 -39.50 -4.52
C ARG A 10 -3.91 -38.89 -5.83
N ARG A 11 -4.78 -38.21 -6.59
CA ARG A 11 -4.38 -37.52 -7.84
C ARG A 11 -3.29 -36.47 -7.62
N GLU A 12 -3.36 -35.69 -6.54
CA GLU A 12 -2.33 -34.70 -6.24
C GLU A 12 -1.00 -35.36 -5.83
N ALA A 13 -1.04 -36.46 -5.08
CA ALA A 13 0.15 -37.22 -4.74
C ALA A 13 0.82 -37.79 -6.00
N ASP A 14 0.05 -38.41 -6.90
CA ASP A 14 0.53 -38.92 -8.18
C ASP A 14 1.14 -37.80 -9.04
N ARG A 15 0.48 -36.63 -9.11
CA ARG A 15 0.97 -35.45 -9.85
C ARG A 15 2.30 -34.95 -9.32
N LEU A 16 2.53 -35.07 -8.02
CA LEU A 16 3.77 -34.68 -7.36
C LEU A 16 4.82 -35.82 -7.34
N GLY A 17 4.48 -37.00 -7.88
CA GLY A 17 5.37 -38.15 -7.96
C GLY A 17 5.53 -38.92 -6.64
N PHE A 18 4.58 -38.78 -5.71
CA PHE A 18 4.57 -39.53 -4.46
C PHE A 18 3.75 -40.82 -4.61
N ASP A 19 4.37 -41.96 -4.33
CA ASP A 19 3.67 -43.23 -4.12
C ASP A 19 3.29 -43.35 -2.64
N VAL A 20 2.00 -43.14 -2.34
CA VAL A 20 1.47 -43.10 -0.97
C VAL A 20 0.29 -44.06 -0.83
N SER A 21 0.31 -44.85 0.25
CA SER A 21 -0.75 -45.80 0.55
C SER A 21 -2.07 -45.10 0.88
N THR A 22 -3.19 -45.79 0.66
CA THR A 22 -4.53 -45.31 1.05
C THR A 22 -4.60 -44.90 2.53
N SER A 23 -3.97 -45.69 3.43
CA SER A 23 -3.93 -45.38 4.86
C SER A 23 -3.22 -44.06 5.19
N VAL A 24 -2.18 -43.70 4.44
CA VAL A 24 -1.50 -42.40 4.60
C VAL A 24 -2.40 -41.27 4.12
N LEU A 25 -3.09 -41.46 2.99
CA LEU A 25 -4.03 -40.47 2.46
C LEU A 25 -5.23 -40.24 3.41
N GLU A 26 -5.74 -41.30 4.03
CA GLU A 26 -6.79 -41.24 5.05
C GLU A 26 -6.34 -40.43 6.27
N ASN A 27 -5.14 -40.71 6.79
CA ASN A 27 -4.56 -39.95 7.91
C ASN A 27 -4.33 -38.47 7.56
N CYS A 28 -3.87 -38.17 6.34
CA CYS A 28 -3.73 -36.79 5.87
C CYS A 28 -5.09 -36.07 5.81
N LEU A 29 -6.13 -36.76 5.35
CA LEU A 29 -7.48 -36.21 5.27
C LEU A 29 -8.07 -35.94 6.67
N GLU A 30 -7.88 -36.86 7.61
CA GLU A 30 -8.28 -36.68 9.01
C GLU A 30 -7.55 -35.50 9.65
N THR A 31 -6.23 -35.41 9.46
CA THR A 31 -5.43 -34.29 9.96
C THR A 31 -5.92 -32.96 9.38
N ALA A 32 -6.21 -32.91 8.08
CA ALA A 32 -6.75 -31.72 7.43
C ALA A 32 -8.13 -31.31 7.98
N GLU A 33 -9.00 -32.27 8.30
CA GLU A 33 -10.29 -32.00 8.95
C GLU A 33 -10.15 -31.46 10.38
N ASN A 34 -9.22 -32.01 11.16
CA ASN A 34 -8.94 -31.55 12.50
C ASN A 34 -8.38 -30.12 12.50
N LEU A 35 -7.48 -29.81 11.56
CA LEU A 35 -6.97 -28.46 11.35
C LEU A 35 -8.07 -27.50 10.90
N ARG A 36 -8.93 -27.89 9.96
CA ARG A 36 -10.06 -27.08 9.50
C ARG A 36 -11.02 -26.75 10.64
N THR A 37 -11.29 -27.70 11.51
CA THR A 37 -12.16 -27.51 12.68
C THR A 37 -11.56 -26.50 13.65
N THR A 38 -10.26 -26.62 13.94
CA THR A 38 -9.53 -25.66 14.76
C THR A 38 -9.53 -24.26 14.14
N ALA A 39 -9.28 -24.16 12.83
CA ALA A 39 -9.29 -22.89 12.11
C ALA A 39 -10.66 -22.21 12.15
N ARG A 40 -11.75 -22.94 11.90
CA ARG A 40 -13.11 -22.40 12.01
C ARG A 40 -13.43 -21.89 13.41
N ALA A 41 -13.03 -22.62 14.45
CA ALA A 41 -13.23 -22.17 15.83
C ALA A 41 -12.45 -20.89 16.19
N LEU A 42 -11.37 -20.58 15.44
CA LEU A 42 -10.64 -19.32 15.54
C LEU A 42 -11.30 -18.22 14.69
N ASP A 43 -11.73 -18.54 13.47
CA ASP A 43 -12.41 -17.61 12.55
C ASP A 43 -13.79 -17.17 13.07
N ASP A 44 -14.55 -18.04 13.74
CA ASP A 44 -15.83 -17.68 14.38
C ASP A 44 -15.66 -16.64 15.52
N ARG A 45 -14.42 -16.32 15.91
CA ARG A 45 -14.10 -15.21 16.82
C ARG A 45 -13.76 -13.90 16.10
N ALA A 46 -13.58 -13.94 14.78
CA ALA A 46 -13.28 -12.80 13.95
C ALA A 46 -14.55 -12.42 13.19
N ASP A 47 -15.18 -11.30 13.58
CA ASP A 47 -16.35 -10.75 12.90
C ASP A 47 -15.97 -10.20 11.51
N VAL A 48 -15.67 -11.07 10.55
CA VAL A 48 -15.36 -10.69 9.17
C VAL A 48 -16.60 -10.93 8.32
N GLU A 49 -17.42 -9.89 8.15
CA GLU A 49 -18.45 -9.92 7.12
C GLU A 49 -17.78 -9.79 5.75
N VAL A 50 -17.81 -10.89 4.98
CA VAL A 50 -17.54 -10.82 3.54
C VAL A 50 -18.77 -10.18 2.89
N SER A 51 -18.83 -8.85 2.94
CA SER A 51 -19.86 -8.09 2.23
C SER A 51 -19.73 -8.36 0.74
N THR A 52 -20.86 -8.62 0.09
CA THR A 52 -21.00 -8.47 -1.36
C THR A 52 -20.45 -7.11 -1.78
N TYR A 53 -19.68 -7.07 -2.89
CA TYR A 53 -18.99 -5.90 -3.43
C TYR A 53 -19.74 -4.59 -3.10
N PRO A 54 -19.29 -3.82 -2.10
CA PRO A 54 -19.85 -2.50 -1.86
C PRO A 54 -19.69 -1.68 -3.14
N ASP A 55 -20.63 -0.77 -3.40
CA ASP A 55 -20.62 0.08 -4.59
C ASP A 55 -19.42 1.03 -4.52
N VAL A 56 -18.29 0.58 -5.07
CA VAL A 56 -17.04 1.34 -5.15
C VAL A 56 -17.21 2.29 -6.32
N SER A 57 -17.46 3.56 -6.01
CA SER A 57 -17.53 4.64 -6.99
C SER A 57 -16.25 5.46 -6.92
N SER A 58 -15.61 5.61 -8.08
CA SER A 58 -14.54 6.57 -8.28
C SER A 58 -15.00 7.97 -7.93
N ARG A 59 -14.16 8.73 -7.24
CA ARG A 59 -14.40 10.14 -6.87
C ARG A 59 -13.13 10.97 -7.00
N GLY A 60 -13.36 12.28 -7.10
CA GLY A 60 -12.33 13.27 -7.40
C GLY A 60 -12.33 13.62 -8.88
N GLU A 61 -11.86 14.83 -9.20
CA GLU A 61 -11.78 15.33 -10.58
C GLU A 61 -10.87 14.44 -11.45
N TYR A 62 -9.89 13.76 -10.84
CA TYR A 62 -8.85 12.99 -11.51
C TYR A 62 -8.95 11.48 -11.21
N ASN A 63 -10.08 11.02 -10.70
CA ASN A 63 -10.30 9.63 -10.28
C ASN A 63 -9.30 9.15 -9.20
N GLU A 64 -8.89 10.05 -8.30
CA GLU A 64 -7.88 9.76 -7.29
C GLU A 64 -8.38 8.94 -6.08
N LEU A 65 -9.71 8.88 -5.83
CA LEU A 65 -10.31 8.18 -4.69
C LEU A 65 -11.26 7.07 -5.14
N LEU A 66 -11.22 5.92 -4.45
CA LEU A 66 -12.14 4.78 -4.68
C LEU A 66 -13.19 4.61 -3.57
N ALA A 67 -12.88 5.08 -2.37
CA ALA A 67 -13.81 5.08 -1.24
C ALA A 67 -13.48 6.26 -0.34
N TYR A 68 -14.47 6.80 0.36
CA TYR A 68 -14.29 7.95 1.22
C TYR A 68 -15.36 7.91 2.33
N TYR A 69 -15.09 8.59 3.43
CA TYR A 69 -16.11 8.81 4.44
C TYR A 69 -16.89 10.10 4.15
N GLU A 70 -18.22 10.07 4.28
CA GLU A 70 -19.01 11.30 4.25
C GLU A 70 -18.58 12.28 5.35
N THR A 71 -18.22 11.73 6.52
CA THR A 71 -17.56 12.44 7.61
C THR A 71 -16.21 11.81 7.86
N ALA A 72 -15.12 12.54 7.57
CA ALA A 72 -13.77 12.03 7.70
C ALA A 72 -13.50 11.41 9.09
N ARG A 73 -12.81 10.26 9.10
CA ARG A 73 -12.57 9.48 10.32
C ARG A 73 -11.36 10.01 11.06
N GLN A 74 -11.51 10.32 12.35
CA GLN A 74 -10.43 10.76 13.22
C GLN A 74 -10.54 10.06 14.58
N ARG A 75 -9.43 9.55 15.11
CA ARG A 75 -9.41 8.88 16.43
C ARG A 75 -8.96 9.80 17.56
N ARG A 76 -7.97 10.67 17.30
CA ARG A 76 -7.51 11.69 18.23
C ARG A 76 -7.58 13.07 17.59
N ALA A 77 -8.01 14.08 18.35
CA ALA A 77 -8.03 15.46 17.89
C ALA A 77 -6.63 16.11 17.90
N THR A 78 -5.71 15.57 18.72
CA THR A 78 -4.36 16.09 18.90
C THR A 78 -3.29 15.02 18.67
N GLY A 79 -2.09 15.47 18.32
CA GLY A 79 -0.96 14.62 17.94
C GLY A 79 -0.10 15.27 16.84
N PRO A 80 1.00 14.62 16.44
CA PRO A 80 1.94 15.20 15.48
C PRO A 80 1.32 15.44 14.09
N LEU A 81 0.25 14.76 13.70
CA LEU A 81 -0.39 14.93 12.38
C LEU A 81 -1.77 15.60 12.47
N SER A 82 -2.03 16.31 13.58
CA SER A 82 -3.31 17.01 13.79
C SER A 82 -3.63 17.96 12.64
N GLY A 83 -4.87 17.90 12.15
CA GLY A 83 -5.37 18.78 11.09
C GLY A 83 -4.91 18.40 9.69
N LEU A 84 -4.05 17.38 9.52
CA LEU A 84 -3.65 16.90 8.20
C LEU A 84 -4.62 15.84 7.71
N ARG A 85 -5.18 16.06 6.52
CA ARG A 85 -5.99 15.07 5.81
C ARG A 85 -5.09 14.02 5.19
N VAL A 86 -5.50 12.76 5.33
CA VAL A 86 -4.77 11.62 4.78
C VAL A 86 -5.68 10.72 3.96
N VAL A 87 -5.15 10.23 2.84
CA VAL A 87 -5.75 9.15 2.05
C VAL A 87 -4.83 7.94 2.02
N ILE A 88 -5.41 6.75 1.95
CA ILE A 88 -4.70 5.47 2.10
C ILE A 88 -4.83 4.68 0.80
N LYS A 89 -3.72 4.29 0.16
CA LYS A 89 -3.77 3.47 -1.05
C LYS A 89 -4.64 2.23 -0.87
N ASP A 90 -5.38 1.86 -1.91
CA ASP A 90 -6.41 0.83 -1.84
C ASP A 90 -5.93 -0.62 -1.60
N ASN A 91 -4.63 -0.86 -1.53
CA ASN A 91 -4.05 -2.14 -1.09
C ASN A 91 -3.62 -2.15 0.39
N ILE A 92 -3.99 -1.11 1.15
CA ILE A 92 -3.77 -1.00 2.60
C ILE A 92 -5.13 -0.98 3.31
N SER A 93 -5.28 -1.82 4.32
CA SER A 93 -6.52 -2.00 5.07
C SER A 93 -6.89 -0.76 5.87
N VAL A 94 -8.17 -0.41 5.76
CA VAL A 94 -8.86 0.59 6.58
C VAL A 94 -10.16 -0.05 7.00
N ALA A 95 -10.42 -0.11 8.31
CA ALA A 95 -11.64 -0.71 8.82
C ALA A 95 -12.89 -0.07 8.17
N ASP A 96 -13.83 -0.93 7.78
CA ASP A 96 -15.14 -0.58 7.23
C ASP A 96 -15.12 0.09 5.84
N LEU A 97 -13.95 0.23 5.21
CA LEU A 97 -13.84 0.68 3.82
C LEU A 97 -13.45 -0.46 2.88
N PRO A 98 -13.95 -0.49 1.64
CA PRO A 98 -13.57 -1.51 0.67
C PRO A 98 -12.04 -1.56 0.47
N LEU A 99 -11.51 -2.78 0.35
CA LEU A 99 -10.15 -3.10 -0.03
C LEU A 99 -10.20 -3.89 -1.34
N THR A 100 -9.99 -3.20 -2.46
CA THR A 100 -10.16 -3.78 -3.80
C THR A 100 -8.84 -3.99 -4.53
N CYS A 101 -7.77 -3.36 -4.05
CA CYS A 101 -6.47 -3.30 -4.71
C CYS A 101 -6.56 -2.77 -6.15
N GLY A 102 -7.50 -1.88 -6.44
CA GLY A 102 -7.75 -1.37 -7.80
C GLY A 102 -8.32 -2.41 -8.76
N SER A 103 -8.85 -3.54 -8.27
CA SER A 103 -9.48 -4.57 -9.11
C SER A 103 -10.94 -4.83 -8.74
N LYS A 104 -11.77 -5.11 -9.76
CA LYS A 104 -13.16 -5.58 -9.58
C LYS A 104 -13.24 -7.09 -9.31
N ARG A 105 -12.10 -7.81 -9.36
CA ARG A 105 -12.05 -9.26 -9.11
C ARG A 105 -11.95 -9.64 -7.63
N ILE A 106 -11.54 -8.70 -6.80
CA ILE A 106 -11.43 -8.87 -5.35
C ILE A 106 -11.98 -7.62 -4.69
N ALA A 107 -12.90 -7.78 -3.76
CA ALA A 107 -13.23 -6.77 -2.78
C ALA A 107 -13.49 -7.45 -1.44
N VAL A 108 -12.90 -6.90 -0.40
CA VAL A 108 -13.18 -7.29 0.99
C VAL A 108 -13.44 -6.01 1.77
N VAL A 109 -14.32 -6.07 2.75
CA VAL A 109 -14.46 -4.99 3.74
C VAL A 109 -13.78 -5.47 5.01
N PRO A 110 -12.55 -5.04 5.30
CA PRO A 110 -11.85 -5.46 6.51
C PRO A 110 -12.49 -4.81 7.74
N ASN A 111 -12.56 -5.56 8.83
CA ASN A 111 -13.02 -5.08 10.13
C ASN A 111 -11.91 -4.40 10.97
N THR A 112 -10.68 -4.39 10.46
CA THR A 112 -9.50 -3.91 11.19
C THR A 112 -8.61 -3.02 10.33
N ASP A 113 -8.09 -1.98 10.96
CA ASP A 113 -7.10 -1.08 10.37
C ASP A 113 -5.74 -1.78 10.21
N ALA A 114 -5.03 -1.46 9.12
CA ALA A 114 -3.60 -1.73 9.04
C ALA A 114 -2.85 -1.02 10.18
N THR A 115 -1.66 -1.52 10.56
CA THR A 115 -0.87 -0.88 11.63
C THR A 115 -0.55 0.58 11.29
N VAL A 116 -0.23 0.85 10.03
CA VAL A 116 0.04 2.22 9.53
C VAL A 116 -1.19 3.12 9.62
N THR A 117 -2.39 2.61 9.31
CA THR A 117 -3.66 3.33 9.42
C THR A 117 -3.95 3.69 10.88
N SER A 118 -3.79 2.74 11.80
CA SER A 118 -3.94 3.00 13.24
C SER A 118 -2.95 4.05 13.75
N ARG A 119 -1.68 3.97 13.34
CA ARG A 119 -0.65 4.96 13.73
C ARG A 119 -0.98 6.38 13.27
N LEU A 120 -1.50 6.55 12.05
CA LEU A 120 -1.94 7.85 11.55
C LEU A 120 -3.10 8.42 12.37
N LEU A 121 -4.12 7.59 12.64
CA LEU A 121 -5.28 7.98 13.45
C LEU A 121 -4.90 8.34 14.89
N ASP A 122 -3.99 7.56 15.50
CA ASP A 122 -3.43 7.82 16.83
C ASP A 122 -2.55 9.08 16.86
N ALA A 123 -1.96 9.46 15.72
CA ALA A 123 -1.19 10.69 15.56
C ALA A 123 -2.06 11.93 15.27
N GLY A 124 -3.37 11.78 15.18
CA GLY A 124 -4.33 12.86 15.00
C GLY A 124 -4.65 13.21 13.55
N ALA A 125 -4.20 12.41 12.59
CA ALA A 125 -4.54 12.61 11.18
C ALA A 125 -6.04 12.39 10.93
N VAL A 126 -6.57 13.10 9.94
CA VAL A 126 -7.97 13.05 9.51
C VAL A 126 -8.06 12.17 8.27
N LEU A 127 -8.58 10.95 8.40
CA LEU A 127 -8.66 9.98 7.31
C LEU A 127 -9.84 10.30 6.39
N VAL A 128 -9.53 10.67 5.15
CA VAL A 128 -10.52 11.05 4.12
C VAL A 128 -11.05 9.83 3.39
N GLY A 129 -10.18 8.90 3.01
CA GLY A 129 -10.60 7.76 2.20
C GLY A 129 -9.47 6.88 1.66
N LYS A 130 -9.83 6.07 0.65
CA LYS A 130 -8.98 5.15 -0.09
C LYS A 130 -8.57 5.73 -1.44
N ALA A 131 -7.28 5.77 -1.71
CA ALA A 131 -6.75 6.26 -2.98
C ALA A 131 -6.70 5.16 -4.05
N ASN A 132 -7.03 5.52 -5.30
CA ASN A 132 -6.99 4.64 -6.47
C ASN A 132 -5.55 4.17 -6.79
N MET A 133 -5.43 3.10 -7.56
CA MET A 133 -4.16 2.45 -7.90
C MET A 133 -4.28 1.54 -9.12
N ASP A 134 -3.15 1.23 -9.78
CA ASP A 134 -3.10 0.13 -10.74
C ASP A 134 -3.46 -1.21 -10.06
N ALA A 135 -4.26 -2.04 -10.74
CA ALA A 135 -4.77 -3.29 -10.19
C ALA A 135 -3.65 -4.18 -9.63
N PHE A 136 -3.81 -4.64 -8.39
CA PHE A 136 -2.84 -5.44 -7.64
C PHE A 136 -1.43 -4.82 -7.52
N ALA A 137 -1.34 -3.50 -7.62
CA ALA A 137 -0.10 -2.75 -7.69
C ALA A 137 0.75 -3.05 -8.94
N PHE A 138 0.17 -3.70 -9.95
CA PHE A 138 0.83 -4.13 -11.18
C PHE A 138 0.66 -3.08 -12.30
N GLY A 139 1.41 -2.01 -12.19
CA GLY A 139 1.41 -0.94 -13.20
C GLY A 139 2.28 0.24 -12.77
N PRO A 140 2.99 0.89 -13.71
CA PRO A 140 3.80 2.07 -13.41
C PRO A 140 3.15 3.39 -13.84
N SER A 141 1.93 3.38 -14.41
CA SER A 141 1.33 4.56 -15.04
C SER A 141 0.04 5.06 -14.39
N GLY A 142 -0.74 4.22 -13.71
CA GLY A 142 -2.06 4.59 -13.19
C GLY A 142 -3.23 4.31 -14.15
N GLU A 143 -2.96 3.64 -15.27
CA GLU A 143 -3.96 3.33 -16.32
C GLU A 143 -4.64 1.97 -16.12
N PHE A 144 -4.12 1.12 -15.24
CA PHE A 144 -4.55 -0.28 -15.12
C PHE A 144 -5.49 -0.54 -13.93
N SER A 145 -6.16 0.49 -13.41
CA SER A 145 -7.24 0.30 -12.44
C SER A 145 -8.49 -0.23 -13.15
N ASP A 146 -9.18 -1.20 -12.54
CA ASP A 146 -10.49 -1.66 -13.04
C ASP A 146 -11.60 -0.60 -12.79
N TYR A 147 -11.30 0.48 -12.05
CA TYR A 147 -12.16 1.61 -11.72
C TYR A 147 -11.78 2.87 -12.49
N ASP A 148 -11.38 2.69 -13.75
CA ASP A 148 -10.91 3.71 -14.69
C ASP A 148 -9.49 4.26 -14.39
N PRO A 149 -8.78 4.77 -15.41
CA PRO A 149 -7.47 5.41 -15.22
C PRO A 149 -7.52 6.60 -14.26
N VAL A 150 -6.43 6.82 -13.53
CA VAL A 150 -6.20 8.05 -12.77
C VAL A 150 -5.59 9.09 -13.70
N GLU A 151 -6.06 10.34 -13.63
CA GLU A 151 -5.51 11.45 -14.40
C GLU A 151 -4.45 12.23 -13.58
N ASN A 152 -3.55 12.94 -14.25
CA ASN A 152 -2.50 13.71 -13.59
C ASN A 152 -2.93 15.17 -13.34
N PRO A 153 -3.13 15.59 -12.07
CA PRO A 153 -3.60 16.95 -11.77
C PRO A 153 -2.59 18.04 -12.09
N THR A 154 -1.30 17.71 -12.11
CA THR A 154 -0.23 18.70 -12.30
C THR A 154 0.14 18.87 -13.77
N TYR A 155 0.04 17.79 -14.54
CA TYR A 155 0.34 17.81 -15.97
C TYR A 155 -0.77 17.09 -16.74
N PRO A 156 -1.81 17.84 -17.16
CA PRO A 156 -2.88 17.31 -17.99
C PRO A 156 -2.34 16.55 -19.22
N ASP A 157 -3.10 15.56 -19.69
CA ASP A 157 -2.73 14.66 -20.80
C ASP A 157 -1.48 13.79 -20.56
N ARG A 158 -1.02 13.68 -19.31
CA ARG A 158 0.06 12.77 -18.91
C ARG A 158 -0.42 11.80 -17.84
N VAL A 159 0.27 10.68 -17.76
CA VAL A 159 0.02 9.69 -16.71
C VAL A 159 0.42 10.25 -15.34
N PRO A 160 -0.32 9.94 -14.26
CA PRO A 160 0.05 10.31 -12.89
C PRO A 160 1.19 9.45 -12.34
N GLY A 161 1.58 8.38 -13.05
CA GLY A 161 2.52 7.38 -12.57
C GLY A 161 1.85 6.37 -11.64
N GLY A 162 2.51 5.25 -11.36
CA GLY A 162 1.88 4.13 -10.67
C GLY A 162 2.87 3.24 -9.90
N SER A 163 2.39 2.34 -9.05
CA SER A 163 0.97 1.99 -8.88
C SER A 163 0.23 2.78 -7.81
N SER A 164 0.88 3.69 -7.07
CA SER A 164 0.17 4.57 -6.12
C SER A 164 -0.35 5.84 -6.82
N SER A 165 -1.00 5.67 -7.97
CA SER A 165 -1.44 6.75 -8.86
C SER A 165 -2.39 7.71 -8.15
N GLY A 166 -3.46 7.19 -7.54
CA GLY A 166 -4.41 7.99 -6.76
C GLY A 166 -3.76 8.67 -5.56
N SER A 167 -2.77 8.04 -4.91
CA SER A 167 -2.04 8.67 -3.81
C SER A 167 -1.24 9.90 -4.27
N GLY A 168 -0.58 9.82 -5.43
CA GLY A 168 0.13 10.96 -6.02
C GLY A 168 -0.83 12.06 -6.47
N ALA A 169 -1.90 11.68 -7.17
CA ALA A 169 -2.92 12.60 -7.66
C ALA A 169 -3.64 13.32 -6.51
N ALA A 170 -4.11 12.61 -5.48
CA ALA A 170 -4.82 13.22 -4.34
C ALA A 170 -3.97 14.26 -3.59
N VAL A 171 -2.67 14.02 -3.46
CA VAL A 171 -1.75 15.01 -2.87
C VAL A 171 -1.59 16.20 -3.81
N ALA A 172 -1.45 15.98 -5.11
CA ALA A 172 -1.27 17.04 -6.10
C ALA A 172 -2.52 17.93 -6.27
N SER A 173 -3.71 17.33 -6.37
CA SER A 173 -5.00 18.03 -6.50
C SER A 173 -5.42 18.74 -5.21
N GLY A 174 -4.96 18.26 -4.05
CA GLY A 174 -5.27 18.87 -2.76
C GLY A 174 -6.45 18.25 -2.05
N GLU A 175 -6.86 17.06 -2.48
CA GLU A 175 -7.78 16.20 -1.73
C GLU A 175 -7.19 15.79 -0.36
N ALA A 176 -5.87 15.66 -0.27
CA ALA A 176 -5.17 15.38 0.99
C ALA A 176 -3.81 16.09 1.09
N GLU A 177 -3.37 16.37 2.32
CA GLU A 177 -2.02 16.86 2.58
C GLU A 177 -0.99 15.71 2.58
N ILE A 178 -1.44 14.50 2.94
CA ILE A 178 -0.64 13.27 2.98
C ILE A 178 -1.39 12.16 2.25
N ALA A 179 -0.67 11.31 1.54
CA ALA A 179 -1.17 10.00 1.15
C ALA A 179 -0.22 8.89 1.57
N LEU A 180 -0.74 7.71 1.86
CA LEU A 180 0.10 6.51 1.88
C LEU A 180 0.11 5.85 0.50
N GLY A 181 1.28 5.36 0.11
CA GLY A 181 1.46 4.47 -1.03
C GLY A 181 2.21 3.20 -0.65
N SER A 182 2.34 2.29 -1.61
CA SER A 182 3.22 1.13 -1.52
C SER A 182 4.24 1.19 -2.64
N ASP A 183 5.48 0.76 -2.39
CA ASP A 183 6.59 0.76 -3.36
C ASP A 183 7.29 -0.60 -3.32
N THR A 184 7.16 -1.32 -4.44
CA THR A 184 7.82 -2.59 -4.71
C THR A 184 8.95 -2.41 -5.72
N GLY A 185 8.72 -1.63 -6.78
CA GLY A 185 9.69 -1.32 -7.83
C GLY A 185 9.79 0.16 -8.19
N GLY A 186 9.19 1.06 -7.41
CA GLY A 186 9.05 2.48 -7.74
C GLY A 186 7.70 3.07 -7.41
N SER A 187 6.75 2.28 -6.91
CA SER A 187 5.35 2.65 -6.88
C SER A 187 4.95 3.77 -5.91
N ILE A 188 5.86 4.29 -5.07
CA ILE A 188 5.70 5.58 -4.38
C ILE A 188 6.44 6.68 -5.15
N ARG A 189 7.68 6.40 -5.56
CA ARG A 189 8.59 7.38 -6.17
C ARG A 189 8.16 7.81 -7.58
N ILE A 190 7.63 6.91 -8.39
CA ILE A 190 7.15 7.15 -9.75
C ILE A 190 5.96 8.13 -9.72
N PRO A 191 4.85 7.85 -9.00
CA PRO A 191 3.73 8.79 -8.95
C PRO A 191 4.11 10.12 -8.28
N ALA A 192 5.01 10.10 -7.29
CA ALA A 192 5.52 11.34 -6.71
C ALA A 192 6.24 12.21 -7.76
N ALA A 193 7.14 11.61 -8.56
CA ALA A 193 7.85 12.32 -9.61
C ALA A 193 6.91 12.83 -10.72
N ALA A 194 5.94 12.02 -11.14
CA ALA A 194 5.01 12.34 -12.22
C ALA A 194 3.97 13.39 -11.81
N CYS A 195 3.46 13.34 -10.58
CA CYS A 195 2.51 14.33 -10.04
C CYS A 195 3.20 15.54 -9.39
N GLY A 196 4.53 15.62 -9.38
CA GLY A 196 5.26 16.77 -8.82
C GLY A 196 5.14 16.93 -7.30
N VAL A 197 5.02 15.82 -6.57
CA VAL A 197 4.93 15.79 -5.09
C VAL A 197 6.13 15.06 -4.49
N ILE A 198 6.28 15.11 -3.17
CA ILE A 198 7.34 14.39 -2.45
C ILE A 198 6.85 12.97 -2.13
N GLY A 199 7.67 11.96 -2.41
CA GLY A 199 7.36 10.56 -2.07
C GLY A 199 8.58 9.84 -1.51
N MET A 200 8.42 9.23 -0.34
CA MET A 200 9.51 8.56 0.37
C MET A 200 9.27 7.05 0.43
N LYS A 201 10.12 6.29 -0.28
CA LYS A 201 10.24 4.85 -0.05
C LYS A 201 11.19 4.63 1.13
N PRO A 202 10.71 4.16 2.30
CA PRO A 202 11.60 3.94 3.43
C PRO A 202 12.56 2.77 3.20
N THR A 203 13.51 2.64 4.13
CA THR A 203 14.30 1.42 4.29
C THR A 203 13.37 0.23 4.47
N HIS A 204 13.66 -0.89 3.79
CA HIS A 204 12.85 -2.10 3.91
C HIS A 204 12.76 -2.54 5.38
N ALA A 205 11.56 -3.00 5.77
CA ALA A 205 11.19 -3.37 7.14
C ALA A 205 11.24 -2.24 8.19
N LEU A 206 11.39 -0.96 7.81
CA LEU A 206 11.24 0.16 8.77
C LEU A 206 9.78 0.40 9.17
N VAL A 207 8.86 0.28 8.21
CA VAL A 207 7.43 0.48 8.39
C VAL A 207 6.74 -0.89 8.35
N PRO A 208 5.86 -1.22 9.31
CA PRO A 208 5.16 -2.50 9.34
C PRO A 208 4.15 -2.63 8.20
N ARG A 209 3.94 -3.87 7.75
CA ARG A 209 3.08 -4.22 6.60
C ARG A 209 1.85 -5.03 6.99
N HIS A 210 1.53 -5.12 8.28
CA HIS A 210 0.27 -5.70 8.72
C HIS A 210 -0.92 -4.94 8.12
N GLY A 211 -1.87 -5.67 7.53
CA GLY A 211 -3.03 -5.12 6.85
C GLY A 211 -2.73 -4.60 5.43
N PHE A 212 -1.59 -4.95 4.83
CA PHE A 212 -1.27 -4.64 3.44
C PHE A 212 -1.34 -5.89 2.56
N VAL A 213 -1.96 -5.78 1.38
CA VAL A 213 -2.02 -6.86 0.39
C VAL A 213 -0.69 -6.92 -0.34
N SER A 214 0.11 -7.94 -0.03
CA SER A 214 1.47 -8.07 -0.54
C SER A 214 1.53 -8.38 -2.02
N PHE A 215 2.50 -7.76 -2.70
CA PHE A 215 2.82 -8.04 -4.09
C PHE A 215 4.13 -8.84 -4.18
N ALA A 216 5.23 -8.32 -3.62
CA ALA A 216 6.49 -9.04 -3.49
C ALA A 216 7.08 -8.81 -2.09
N PRO A 217 6.89 -9.74 -1.13
CA PRO A 217 7.21 -9.51 0.29
C PRO A 217 8.64 -9.07 0.59
N SER A 218 9.62 -9.46 -0.23
CA SER A 218 11.03 -9.08 -0.07
C SER A 218 11.35 -7.65 -0.51
N LEU A 219 10.43 -7.00 -1.23
CA LEU A 219 10.61 -5.67 -1.82
C LEU A 219 9.58 -4.67 -1.28
N ASP A 220 8.38 -5.13 -0.93
CA ASP A 220 7.27 -4.29 -0.55
C ASP A 220 7.60 -3.37 0.64
N THR A 221 7.32 -2.09 0.46
CA THR A 221 7.38 -1.07 1.51
C THR A 221 6.15 -0.17 1.45
N ILE A 222 5.69 0.29 2.60
CA ILE A 222 4.67 1.35 2.70
C ILE A 222 5.39 2.65 3.05
N GLY A 223 5.00 3.75 2.43
CA GLY A 223 5.60 5.04 2.70
C GLY A 223 4.70 6.22 2.33
N PRO A 224 5.03 7.42 2.84
CA PRO A 224 4.23 8.61 2.64
C PRO A 224 4.54 9.32 1.31
N LEU A 225 3.50 9.95 0.77
CA LEU A 225 3.55 11.02 -0.23
C LEU A 225 2.98 12.29 0.42
N GLY A 226 3.50 13.46 0.05
CA GLY A 226 3.06 14.75 0.60
C GLY A 226 3.59 15.93 -0.22
N ARG A 227 3.13 17.14 0.11
CA ARG A 227 3.49 18.37 -0.63
C ARG A 227 4.87 18.91 -0.28
N ASP A 228 5.37 18.60 0.90
CA ASP A 228 6.65 19.09 1.40
C ASP A 228 7.41 18.01 2.17
N ILE A 229 8.72 18.24 2.32
CA ILE A 229 9.65 17.28 2.93
C ILE A 229 9.39 17.11 4.43
N GLU A 230 9.00 18.18 5.13
CA GLU A 230 8.80 18.17 6.58
C GLU A 230 7.60 17.31 6.96
N THR A 231 6.49 17.48 6.24
CA THR A 231 5.26 16.69 6.39
C THR A 231 5.51 15.22 6.07
N VAL A 232 6.23 14.91 4.99
CA VAL A 232 6.59 13.53 4.62
C VAL A 232 7.49 12.89 5.68
N ALA A 233 8.49 13.62 6.17
CA ALA A 233 9.41 13.11 7.19
C ALA A 233 8.70 12.88 8.53
N LYS A 234 7.88 13.84 8.98
CA LYS A 234 7.05 13.72 10.19
C LYS A 234 6.09 12.53 10.10
N THR A 235 5.48 12.32 8.94
CA THR A 235 4.62 11.16 8.69
C THR A 235 5.43 9.88 8.78
N LEU A 236 6.60 9.80 8.15
CA LEU A 236 7.45 8.61 8.24
C LEU A 236 7.83 8.26 9.69
N SER A 237 8.12 9.26 10.53
CA SER A 237 8.35 9.03 11.97
C SER A 237 7.17 8.42 12.69
N VAL A 238 5.94 8.81 12.33
CA VAL A 238 4.71 8.21 12.90
C VAL A 238 4.53 6.77 12.43
N LEU A 239 4.88 6.47 11.17
CA LEU A 239 4.68 5.15 10.57
C LEU A 239 5.73 4.12 11.00
N ALA A 240 6.95 4.55 11.34
CA ALA A 240 8.09 3.67 11.53
C ALA A 240 8.08 2.93 12.88
N GLY A 241 8.84 1.82 12.93
CA GLY A 241 9.13 1.08 14.16
C GLY A 241 8.37 -0.24 14.28
N PRO A 242 8.74 -1.08 15.26
CA PRO A 242 8.27 -2.45 15.40
C PRO A 242 6.76 -2.54 15.60
N SER A 243 6.16 -3.65 15.16
CA SER A 243 4.74 -3.94 15.37
C SER A 243 4.58 -5.39 15.81
N ILE A 244 3.74 -5.63 16.82
CA ILE A 244 3.38 -7.00 17.23
C ILE A 244 2.71 -7.78 16.11
N HIS A 245 2.05 -7.09 15.19
CA HIS A 245 1.35 -7.70 14.06
C HIS A 245 2.26 -7.90 12.83
N ASP A 246 3.50 -7.41 12.85
CA ASP A 246 4.49 -7.63 11.80
C ASP A 246 5.88 -7.90 12.41
N PRO A 247 6.25 -9.18 12.61
CA PRO A 247 7.55 -9.56 13.15
C PRO A 247 8.72 -9.27 12.19
N THR A 248 8.43 -8.86 10.94
CA THR A 248 9.45 -8.42 9.99
C THR A 248 9.84 -6.96 10.19
N ALA A 249 8.98 -6.15 10.83
CA ALA A 249 9.27 -4.77 11.15
C ALA A 249 10.43 -4.67 12.17
N ARG A 250 11.38 -3.78 11.89
CA ARG A 250 12.61 -3.63 12.67
C ARG A 250 12.61 -2.32 13.43
N ASP A 251 13.07 -2.38 14.67
CA ASP A 251 13.42 -1.18 15.41
C ASP A 251 14.71 -0.60 14.83
N ARG A 252 14.62 0.64 14.35
CA ARG A 252 15.72 1.41 13.77
C ARG A 252 15.56 2.84 14.23
N SER A 253 16.65 3.43 14.69
CA SER A 253 16.66 4.85 15.04
C SER A 253 16.42 5.69 13.79
N LEU A 254 15.42 6.57 13.86
CA LEU A 254 15.22 7.63 12.88
C LEU A 254 15.74 8.95 13.44
N PRO A 255 16.24 9.84 12.57
CA PRO A 255 16.48 11.22 12.95
C PRO A 255 15.20 11.86 13.49
N ARG A 256 15.33 12.76 14.47
CA ARG A 256 14.21 13.57 14.94
C ARG A 256 13.94 14.68 13.94
N PHE A 257 13.04 14.46 12.99
CA PHE A 257 12.76 15.45 11.94
C PHE A 257 12.21 16.79 12.48
N SER A 258 11.66 16.81 13.70
CA SER A 258 11.26 18.04 14.40
C SER A 258 12.43 18.94 14.80
N GLU A 259 13.65 18.41 14.83
CA GLU A 259 14.87 19.15 15.19
C GLU A 259 15.60 19.70 13.93
N GLY A 260 14.98 19.57 12.75
CA GLY A 260 15.53 20.00 11.47
C GLY A 260 16.45 18.96 10.82
N PHE A 261 16.85 19.24 9.57
CA PHE A 261 17.78 18.40 8.82
C PHE A 261 19.21 18.92 9.04
N ASN A 262 19.98 18.25 9.91
CA ASN A 262 21.40 18.56 10.11
C ASN A 262 22.23 17.92 8.99
N LEU A 263 22.31 18.61 7.84
CA LEU A 263 23.21 18.23 6.77
C LEU A 263 24.66 18.65 7.12
N PRO A 264 25.67 17.83 6.78
CA PRO A 264 27.06 18.28 6.90
C PRO A 264 27.31 19.49 5.99
N GLU A 265 28.22 20.38 6.37
CA GLU A 265 28.54 21.59 5.59
C GLU A 265 28.95 21.27 4.14
N ASN A 266 29.65 20.14 3.95
CA ASN A 266 30.13 19.68 2.65
C ASN A 266 29.70 18.22 2.42
N PRO A 267 28.45 17.95 2.02
CA PRO A 267 27.99 16.59 1.78
C PRO A 267 28.65 16.03 0.51
N THR A 268 29.15 14.80 0.59
CA THR A 268 29.57 14.06 -0.61
C THR A 268 28.33 13.46 -1.27
N VAL A 269 28.05 13.86 -2.50
CA VAL A 269 26.93 13.33 -3.31
C VAL A 269 27.48 12.49 -4.45
N GLY A 270 27.09 11.21 -4.50
CA GLY A 270 27.43 10.31 -5.61
C GLY A 270 26.43 10.45 -6.76
N LEU A 271 26.93 10.53 -7.99
CA LEU A 271 26.12 10.57 -9.22
C LEU A 271 26.37 9.29 -10.03
N PRO A 272 25.50 8.26 -9.94
CA PRO A 272 25.61 7.04 -10.75
C PRO A 272 25.36 7.38 -12.23
N GLN A 273 26.35 7.13 -13.09
CA GLN A 273 26.29 7.50 -14.50
C GLN A 273 25.22 6.71 -15.26
N GLU A 274 25.00 5.46 -14.85
CA GLU A 274 24.07 4.51 -15.44
C GLU A 274 22.62 5.04 -15.44
N PHE A 275 22.25 5.86 -14.44
CA PHE A 275 20.91 6.46 -14.36
C PHE A 275 20.66 7.51 -15.45
N PHE A 276 21.73 8.15 -15.93
CA PHE A 276 21.63 9.17 -16.97
C PHE A 276 21.77 8.55 -18.35
N GLU A 277 22.63 7.55 -18.52
CA GLU A 277 22.83 6.83 -19.78
C GLU A 277 21.55 6.14 -20.28
N ALA A 278 20.80 5.53 -19.36
CA ALA A 278 19.53 4.88 -19.67
C ALA A 278 18.40 5.88 -19.99
N ALA A 279 18.55 7.17 -19.64
CA ALA A 279 17.56 8.19 -19.95
C ALA A 279 17.77 8.71 -21.38
N ASP A 280 16.80 8.45 -22.28
CA ASP A 280 16.82 8.94 -23.66
C ASP A 280 17.00 10.48 -23.69
N ASN A 281 17.66 10.97 -24.74
CA ASN A 281 17.92 12.39 -24.97
C ASN A 281 16.65 13.27 -24.94
N ARG A 282 15.47 12.69 -25.16
CA ARG A 282 14.17 13.38 -25.04
C ARG A 282 13.74 13.65 -23.59
N GLY A 283 14.13 12.79 -22.64
CA GLY A 283 13.87 12.99 -21.21
C GLY A 283 14.81 14.02 -20.57
N ARG A 284 16.07 14.09 -21.03
CA ARG A 284 17.10 15.01 -20.52
C ARG A 284 16.77 16.50 -20.71
N ARG A 285 16.18 16.88 -21.86
CA ARG A 285 16.05 18.30 -22.25
C ARG A 285 15.01 19.12 -21.49
N SER A 286 14.09 18.51 -20.75
CA SER A 286 12.99 19.29 -20.14
C SER A 286 13.36 20.01 -18.83
N ARG A 287 14.46 19.66 -18.16
CA ARG A 287 14.84 20.29 -16.87
C ARG A 287 16.26 20.84 -16.80
N SER A 288 17.22 20.34 -17.58
CA SER A 288 18.60 20.84 -17.52
C SER A 288 18.76 22.27 -18.06
N GLU A 289 17.94 22.69 -19.03
CA GLU A 289 18.02 24.05 -19.62
C GLU A 289 17.34 25.13 -18.76
N ARG A 290 16.64 24.75 -17.68
CA ARG A 290 15.97 25.69 -16.75
C ARG A 290 16.70 25.88 -15.42
N CYS A 291 17.78 25.15 -15.18
CA CYS A 291 18.57 25.22 -13.95
C CYS A 291 20.04 25.62 -14.20
N GLN A 292 20.38 26.09 -15.39
CA GLN A 292 21.57 26.89 -15.67
C GLN A 292 21.15 28.36 -15.84
#